data_AF-A0A5A9GPN5-F1
#
_entry.id   AF-A0A5A9GPN5-F1
#
_cell.length_a   1.000
_cell.length_b   1.000
_cell.length_c   1.000
_cell.angle_alpha   90.00
_cell.angle_beta   90.00
_cell.angle_gamma   90.00
#
_symmetry.space_group_name_H-M   'P 1'
#
loop_
_entity.id
_entity.type
_entity.pdbx_description
1 polymer ?
#
loop_
_entity_poly.entity_id
_entity_poly.type
_entity_poly.pdbx_seq_one_letter_code
_entity_poly.pdbx_strand_id
1 'polypeptide(L)'
;MRVLDKRTRFNRRNFLKTSAASVAAAGAVSGGVVSIGATPAWAEGLTAIKPDAAKTLLVMVRDLYPHDRLGDAYYEKALASMDQAAAKDATLAGQLNDGAANLDAAARKLRNTPYAAIKAEADRVTVLKSIETTPFFRKVRGDMVVALYNQPEVWAKLGYEGASAEYGGYIHRGFDDLDWIKDA
;
A
#
# COMPACT_ATOMS: atom_id res chain seq x y z
N MET A 1 30.18 -17.49 -17.10
CA MET A 1 28.81 -17.15 -16.68
C MET A 1 28.63 -17.62 -15.24
N ARG A 2 28.46 -16.72 -14.26
CA ARG A 2 28.20 -17.12 -12.87
C ARG A 2 26.71 -17.30 -12.70
N VAL A 3 26.27 -18.54 -12.45
CA VAL A 3 24.92 -18.83 -11.97
C VAL A 3 24.84 -18.33 -10.52
N LEU A 4 24.20 -17.19 -10.31
CA LEU A 4 23.89 -16.72 -8.96
C LEU A 4 22.71 -17.56 -8.46
N ASP A 5 22.96 -18.45 -7.50
CA ASP A 5 21.91 -19.15 -6.77
C ASP A 5 21.15 -18.11 -5.92
N LYS A 6 20.06 -17.55 -6.49
CA LYS A 6 19.17 -16.54 -5.87
C LYS A 6 18.29 -17.13 -4.76
N ARG A 7 18.53 -18.35 -4.27
CA ARG A 7 17.82 -18.88 -3.10
C ARG A 7 18.25 -18.13 -1.86
N THR A 8 17.33 -17.39 -1.24
CA THR A 8 17.50 -16.83 0.09
C THR A 8 17.89 -17.96 1.04
N ARG A 9 19.17 -18.06 1.41
CA ARG A 9 19.65 -19.11 2.33
C ARG A 9 19.16 -18.78 3.73
N PHE A 10 17.99 -19.29 4.09
CA PHE A 10 17.48 -19.20 5.45
C PHE A 10 18.34 -20.07 6.37
N ASN A 11 19.19 -19.43 7.17
CA ASN A 11 19.84 -20.12 8.29
C ASN A 11 18.82 -20.26 9.43
N ARG A 12 18.67 -21.46 10.01
CA ARG A 12 17.81 -21.73 11.19
C ARG A 12 17.97 -20.68 12.29
N ARG A 13 19.19 -20.18 12.50
CA ARG A 13 19.49 -19.16 13.52
C ARG A 13 18.97 -17.77 13.13
N ASN A 14 18.96 -17.42 11.85
CA ASN A 14 18.33 -16.20 11.36
C ASN A 14 16.81 -16.35 11.37
N PHE A 15 16.27 -17.51 10.96
CA PHE A 15 14.85 -17.81 11.06
C PHE A 15 14.34 -17.66 12.50
N LEU A 16 15.01 -18.25 13.49
CA LEU A 16 14.63 -18.14 14.91
C LEU A 16 14.70 -16.71 15.47
N LYS A 17 15.70 -15.93 15.05
CA LYS A 17 15.79 -14.50 15.40
C LYS A 17 14.65 -13.68 14.80
N THR A 18 14.27 -13.98 13.57
CA THR A 18 13.17 -13.27 12.88
C THR A 18 11.81 -13.72 13.42
N SER A 19 11.66 -14.99 13.79
CA SER A 19 10.41 -15.51 14.38
C SER A 19 10.17 -15.00 15.80
N ALA A 20 11.22 -14.81 16.61
CA ALA A 20 11.09 -14.18 17.93
C ALA A 20 10.60 -12.73 17.85
N ALA A 21 10.97 -11.99 16.81
CA ALA A 21 10.44 -10.65 16.55
C ALA A 21 8.99 -10.67 16.05
N SER A 22 8.57 -11.73 15.33
CA SER A 22 7.22 -11.83 14.77
C SER A 22 6.12 -12.18 15.78
N VAL A 23 6.44 -12.82 16.91
CA VAL A 23 5.41 -13.17 17.93
C VAL A 23 4.87 -11.92 18.65
N ALA A 24 5.65 -10.84 18.74
CA ALA A 24 5.16 -9.56 19.24
C ALA A 24 4.24 -8.81 18.24
N ALA A 25 4.24 -9.21 16.96
CA ALA A 25 3.45 -8.59 15.88
C ALA A 25 2.31 -9.48 15.35
N ALA A 26 2.22 -10.74 15.79
CA ALA A 26 1.26 -11.73 15.30
C ALA A 26 -0.15 -11.63 15.94
N GLY A 27 -0.56 -10.43 16.36
CA GLY A 27 -1.92 -10.18 16.85
C GLY A 27 -2.91 -9.78 15.76
N ALA A 28 -2.46 -9.43 14.56
CA ALA A 28 -3.32 -8.76 13.55
C ALA A 28 -3.17 -9.30 12.12
N VAL A 29 -2.77 -10.57 11.94
CA VAL A 29 -2.61 -11.15 10.59
C VAL A 29 -3.42 -12.43 10.44
N SER A 30 -4.73 -12.26 10.29
CA SER A 30 -5.57 -13.30 9.68
C SER A 30 -6.69 -12.65 8.87
N GLY A 31 -6.59 -12.81 7.56
CA GLY A 31 -7.67 -12.75 6.57
C GLY A 31 -8.71 -11.63 6.68
N GLY A 32 -8.52 -10.56 5.89
CA GLY A 32 -9.62 -9.94 5.14
C GLY A 32 -10.77 -9.30 5.91
N VAL A 33 -10.65 -9.07 7.22
CA VAL A 33 -11.64 -8.32 7.98
C VAL A 33 -10.93 -7.16 8.66
N VAL A 34 -11.02 -5.98 8.04
CA VAL A 34 -10.83 -4.73 8.76
C VAL A 34 -11.90 -4.71 9.86
N SER A 35 -11.50 -4.92 11.11
CA SER A 35 -12.41 -4.83 12.26
C SER A 35 -13.06 -3.45 12.28
N ILE A 36 -14.33 -3.38 11.88
CA ILE A 36 -15.05 -2.14 11.58
C ILE A 36 -15.18 -1.22 12.82
N GLY A 37 -14.99 -1.75 14.05
CA GLY A 37 -15.09 -1.00 15.30
C GLY A 37 -13.77 -0.54 15.95
N ALA A 38 -12.63 -1.16 15.65
CA ALA A 38 -11.36 -0.83 16.31
C ALA A 38 -10.45 -0.04 15.36
N THR A 39 -9.81 1.02 15.85
CA THR A 39 -8.69 1.64 15.13
C THR A 39 -7.56 0.61 15.04
N PRO A 40 -7.09 0.27 13.83
CA PRO A 40 -5.97 -0.66 13.73
C PRO A 40 -4.72 0.00 14.35
N ALA A 41 -3.92 -0.76 15.09
CA ALA A 41 -2.80 -0.24 15.88
C ALA A 41 -1.79 0.59 15.06
N TRP A 42 -1.65 0.31 13.77
CA TRP A 42 -0.79 1.11 12.88
C TRP A 42 -1.33 2.54 12.67
N ALA A 43 -2.65 2.72 12.67
CA ALA A 43 -3.29 4.01 12.47
C ALA A 43 -3.18 4.91 13.72
N GLU A 44 -2.94 4.33 14.90
CA GLU A 44 -2.66 5.10 16.13
C GLU A 44 -1.30 5.82 16.07
N GLY A 45 -0.38 5.35 15.22
CA GLY A 45 0.92 5.99 15.00
C GLY A 45 0.89 7.16 14.01
N LEU A 46 -0.27 7.45 13.39
CA LEU A 46 -0.44 8.56 12.46
C LEU A 46 -0.67 9.87 13.22
N THR A 47 -0.19 10.97 12.65
CA THR A 47 -0.18 12.28 13.32
C THR A 47 -1.14 13.29 12.67
N ALA A 48 -1.30 13.25 11.35
CA ALA A 48 -2.11 14.18 10.58
C ALA A 48 -3.38 13.52 10.00
N ILE A 49 -3.30 12.24 9.64
CA ILE A 49 -4.42 11.45 9.14
C ILE A 49 -5.18 10.87 10.35
N LYS A 50 -6.46 11.20 10.46
CA LYS A 50 -7.34 10.72 11.54
C LYS A 50 -7.60 9.22 11.40
N PRO A 51 -7.82 8.48 12.50
CA PRO A 51 -8.13 7.05 12.48
C PRO A 51 -9.21 6.60 11.48
N ASP A 52 -10.33 7.33 11.40
CA ASP A 52 -11.43 6.97 10.48
C ASP A 52 -11.06 7.23 9.02
N ALA A 53 -10.29 8.29 8.76
CA ALA A 53 -9.72 8.56 7.45
C ALA A 53 -8.73 7.46 7.06
N ALA A 54 -7.87 7.02 7.97
CA ALA A 54 -6.89 5.96 7.74
C ALA A 54 -7.54 4.63 7.32
N LYS A 55 -8.64 4.23 7.98
CA LYS A 55 -9.41 3.02 7.60
C LYS A 55 -9.96 3.13 6.18
N THR A 56 -10.55 4.28 5.85
CA THR A 56 -11.13 4.53 4.52
C THR A 56 -10.04 4.59 3.44
N LEU A 57 -8.94 5.28 3.72
CA LEU A 57 -7.80 5.41 2.83
C LEU A 57 -7.15 4.06 2.56
N LEU A 58 -6.97 3.19 3.57
CA LEU A 58 -6.39 1.85 3.37
C LEU A 58 -7.17 1.04 2.33
N VAL A 59 -8.50 1.02 2.43
CA VAL A 59 -9.35 0.32 1.46
C VAL A 59 -9.30 1.02 0.09
N MET A 60 -9.32 2.36 0.06
CA MET A 60 -9.23 3.12 -1.19
C MET A 60 -7.92 2.85 -1.93
N VAL A 61 -6.78 2.91 -1.25
CA VAL A 61 -5.47 2.71 -1.90
C VAL A 61 -5.29 1.27 -2.40
N ARG A 62 -5.94 0.31 -1.74
CA ARG A 62 -6.02 -1.08 -2.20
C ARG A 62 -6.82 -1.24 -3.48
N ASP A 63 -7.96 -0.58 -3.56
CA ASP A 63 -8.79 -0.59 -4.76
C ASP A 63 -8.11 0.14 -5.94
N LEU A 64 -7.32 1.17 -5.66
CA LEU A 64 -6.56 1.90 -6.69
C LEU A 64 -5.32 1.15 -7.19
N TYR A 65 -4.70 0.34 -6.34
CA TYR A 65 -3.47 -0.41 -6.63
C TYR A 65 -3.62 -1.87 -6.19
N PRO A 66 -4.44 -2.69 -6.88
CA PRO A 66 -4.80 -4.02 -6.41
C PRO A 66 -3.67 -5.04 -6.66
N HIS A 67 -2.76 -5.19 -5.68
CA HIS A 67 -1.72 -6.23 -5.72
C HIS A 67 -2.01 -7.37 -4.76
N ASP A 68 -2.41 -8.52 -5.27
CA ASP A 68 -2.64 -9.74 -4.46
C ASP A 68 -1.39 -10.24 -3.72
N ARG A 69 -0.21 -9.93 -4.27
CA ARG A 69 1.09 -10.37 -3.72
C ARG A 69 1.65 -9.45 -2.64
N LEU A 70 1.03 -8.28 -2.42
CA LEU A 70 1.46 -7.30 -1.43
C LEU A 70 0.49 -7.27 -0.25
N GLY A 71 0.99 -7.54 0.96
CA GLY A 71 0.22 -7.45 2.20
C GLY A 71 -0.01 -6.02 2.68
N ASP A 72 -0.91 -5.84 3.66
CA ASP A 72 -1.44 -4.51 4.08
C ASP A 72 -0.32 -3.59 4.59
N ALA A 73 0.69 -4.17 5.24
CA ALA A 73 1.87 -3.46 5.72
C ALA A 73 2.56 -2.55 4.67
N TYR A 74 2.55 -2.92 3.38
CA TYR A 74 3.15 -2.07 2.33
C TYR A 74 2.30 -0.81 2.06
N TYR A 75 0.98 -0.93 2.18
CA TYR A 75 0.04 0.18 2.00
C TYR A 75 -0.03 1.04 3.26
N GLU A 76 0.04 0.42 4.44
CA GLU A 76 0.17 1.11 5.72
C GLU A 76 1.45 1.95 5.76
N LYS A 77 2.59 1.40 5.31
CA LYS A 77 3.86 2.13 5.18
C LYS A 77 3.75 3.29 4.17
N ALA A 78 3.03 3.10 3.06
CA ALA A 78 2.77 4.15 2.09
C ALA A 78 1.92 5.28 2.72
N LEU A 79 0.85 4.94 3.43
CA LEU A 79 -0.01 5.90 4.14
C LEU A 79 0.74 6.62 5.26
N ALA A 80 1.65 5.95 5.96
CA ALA A 80 2.51 6.59 6.97
C ALA A 80 3.45 7.63 6.33
N SER A 81 3.97 7.38 5.12
CA SER A 81 4.75 8.39 4.40
C SER A 81 3.88 9.59 3.97
N MET A 82 2.65 9.35 3.54
CA MET A 82 1.69 10.41 3.23
C MET A 82 1.29 11.21 4.49
N ASP A 83 1.14 10.55 5.63
CA ASP A 83 0.89 11.18 6.93
C ASP A 83 2.04 12.12 7.32
N GLN A 84 3.29 11.69 7.18
CA GLN A 84 4.46 12.53 7.45
C GLN A 84 4.54 13.77 6.56
N ALA A 85 4.07 13.67 5.31
CA ALA A 85 3.95 14.82 4.42
C ALA A 85 2.80 15.75 4.87
N ALA A 86 1.65 15.17 5.20
CA ALA A 86 0.48 15.89 5.70
C ALA A 86 0.74 16.60 7.04
N ALA A 87 1.56 16.04 7.92
CA ALA A 87 1.97 16.66 9.18
C ALA A 87 2.73 17.98 8.98
N LYS A 88 3.29 18.21 7.79
CA LYS A 88 4.01 19.43 7.40
C LYS A 88 3.18 20.37 6.53
N ASP A 89 2.00 19.93 6.09
CA ASP A 89 1.12 20.67 5.18
C ASP A 89 -0.36 20.48 5.60
N ALA A 90 -0.89 21.48 6.28
CA ALA A 90 -2.29 21.50 6.73
C ALA A 90 -3.29 21.39 5.58
N THR A 91 -2.94 21.87 4.38
CA THR A 91 -3.81 21.75 3.19
C THR A 91 -3.90 20.29 2.77
N LEU A 92 -2.77 19.58 2.75
CA LEU A 92 -2.73 18.15 2.47
C LEU A 92 -3.45 17.35 3.56
N ALA A 93 -3.25 17.67 4.83
CA ALA A 93 -3.96 17.02 5.93
C ALA A 93 -5.49 17.19 5.79
N GLY A 94 -5.97 18.39 5.48
CA GLY A 94 -7.39 18.65 5.19
C GLY A 94 -7.86 17.84 3.99
N GLN A 95 -7.12 17.88 2.88
CA GLN A 95 -7.46 17.14 1.66
C GLN A 95 -7.60 15.64 1.90
N LEU A 96 -6.73 15.01 2.70
CA LEU A 96 -6.79 13.58 3.01
C LEU A 96 -7.95 13.24 3.95
N ASN A 97 -8.12 14.00 5.03
CA ASN A 97 -9.15 13.73 6.03
C ASN A 97 -10.56 14.01 5.51
N ASP A 98 -10.76 15.19 4.92
CA ASP A 98 -12.07 15.60 4.40
C ASP A 98 -12.41 14.81 3.14
N GLY A 99 -11.41 14.49 2.31
CA GLY A 99 -11.58 13.62 1.15
C GLY A 99 -12.02 12.21 1.53
N ALA A 100 -11.40 11.61 2.55
CA ALA A 100 -11.82 10.31 3.07
C ALA A 100 -13.25 10.35 3.64
N ALA A 101 -13.59 11.39 4.40
CA ALA A 101 -14.96 11.58 4.90
C ALA A 101 -15.98 11.73 3.75
N ASN A 102 -15.63 12.47 2.70
CA ASN A 102 -16.47 12.63 1.51
C ASN A 102 -16.65 11.33 0.71
N LEU A 103 -15.59 10.52 0.59
CA LEU A 103 -15.68 9.18 0.01
C LEU A 103 -16.63 8.28 0.81
N ASP A 104 -16.50 8.29 2.14
CA ASP A 104 -17.35 7.52 3.03
C ASP A 104 -18.82 8.01 3.00
N ALA A 105 -19.05 9.31 2.82
CA ALA A 105 -20.37 9.88 2.60
C ALA A 105 -20.96 9.47 1.23
N ALA A 106 -20.16 9.49 0.17
CA ALA A 106 -20.57 9.02 -1.16
C ALA A 106 -20.94 7.53 -1.13
N ALA A 107 -20.17 6.72 -0.40
CA ALA A 107 -20.46 5.31 -0.17
C ALA A 107 -21.80 5.11 0.54
N ARG A 108 -22.06 5.85 1.63
CA ARG A 108 -23.37 5.79 2.30
C ARG A 108 -24.51 6.22 1.40
N LYS A 109 -24.33 7.25 0.57
CA LYS A 109 -25.36 7.70 -0.38
C LYS A 109 -25.67 6.67 -1.45
N LEU A 110 -24.65 6.00 -2.00
CA LEU A 110 -24.79 5.09 -3.13
C LEU A 110 -25.10 3.64 -2.72
N ARG A 111 -24.62 3.21 -1.55
CA ARG A 111 -24.61 1.81 -1.10
C ARG A 111 -25.15 1.61 0.32
N ASN A 112 -25.63 2.67 0.98
CA ASN A 112 -26.12 2.65 2.36
C ASN A 112 -25.14 2.01 3.37
N THR A 113 -23.84 2.07 3.06
CA THR A 113 -22.77 1.39 3.81
C THR A 113 -21.53 2.28 3.79
N PRO A 114 -20.77 2.40 4.90
CA PRO A 114 -19.46 3.06 4.90
C PRO A 114 -18.53 2.45 3.85
N TYR A 115 -17.66 3.24 3.22
CA TYR A 115 -16.83 2.81 2.09
C TYR A 115 -16.00 1.56 2.44
N ALA A 116 -15.31 1.60 3.57
CA ALA A 116 -14.47 0.50 4.04
C ALA A 116 -15.26 -0.77 4.43
N ALA A 117 -16.58 -0.66 4.62
CA ALA A 117 -17.46 -1.78 4.96
C ALA A 117 -18.16 -2.40 3.74
N ILE A 118 -18.02 -1.81 2.55
CA ILE A 118 -18.55 -2.38 1.30
C ILE A 118 -17.75 -3.63 0.92
N LYS A 119 -18.41 -4.80 0.95
CA LYS A 119 -17.77 -6.09 0.66
C LYS A 119 -17.44 -6.30 -0.81
N ALA A 120 -18.37 -5.96 -1.70
CA ALA A 120 -18.22 -6.17 -3.14
C ALA A 120 -17.30 -5.10 -3.75
N GLU A 121 -16.22 -5.52 -4.39
CA GLU A 121 -15.28 -4.61 -5.06
C GLU A 121 -15.96 -3.78 -6.15
N ALA A 122 -16.84 -4.38 -6.96
CA ALA A 122 -17.59 -3.67 -8.00
C ALA A 122 -18.41 -2.48 -7.45
N ASP A 123 -18.93 -2.63 -6.22
CA ASP A 123 -19.67 -1.56 -5.55
C ASP A 123 -18.72 -0.45 -5.08
N ARG A 124 -17.54 -0.81 -4.53
CA ARG A 124 -16.49 0.17 -4.18
C ARG A 124 -16.00 0.93 -5.41
N VAL A 125 -15.74 0.25 -6.51
CA VAL A 125 -15.36 0.86 -7.81
C VAL A 125 -16.43 1.84 -8.29
N THR A 126 -17.72 1.52 -8.13
CA THR A 126 -18.80 2.45 -8.47
C THR A 126 -18.71 3.74 -7.65
N VAL A 127 -18.44 3.63 -6.35
CA VAL A 127 -18.27 4.80 -5.48
C VAL A 127 -17.02 5.60 -5.88
N LEU A 128 -15.89 4.93 -6.14
CA LEU A 128 -14.65 5.58 -6.57
C LEU A 128 -14.84 6.37 -7.87
N LYS A 129 -15.53 5.81 -8.86
CA LYS A 129 -15.88 6.51 -10.11
C LYS A 129 -16.67 7.79 -9.86
N SER A 130 -17.55 7.81 -8.85
CA SER A 130 -18.32 9.02 -8.52
C SER A 130 -17.45 10.18 -8.00
N ILE A 131 -16.21 9.91 -7.56
CA ILE A 131 -15.27 10.92 -7.05
C ILE A 131 -13.99 11.04 -7.88
N GLU A 132 -13.87 10.34 -9.02
CA GLU A 132 -12.61 10.20 -9.76
C GLU A 132 -12.03 11.53 -10.29
N THR A 133 -12.91 12.51 -10.52
CA THR A 133 -12.56 13.85 -11.00
C THR A 133 -12.22 14.83 -9.86
N THR A 134 -12.30 14.38 -8.60
CA THR A 134 -11.99 15.24 -7.46
C THR A 134 -10.48 15.44 -7.29
N PRO A 135 -10.03 16.58 -6.74
CA PRO A 135 -8.63 16.77 -6.37
C PRO A 135 -8.12 15.72 -5.39
N PHE A 136 -8.96 15.29 -4.44
CA PHE A 136 -8.66 14.23 -3.47
C PHE A 136 -8.29 12.92 -4.17
N PHE A 137 -9.15 12.42 -5.06
CA PHE A 137 -8.89 11.16 -5.78
C PHE A 137 -7.58 11.22 -6.57
N ARG A 138 -7.37 12.29 -7.34
CA ARG A 138 -6.14 12.48 -8.11
C ARG A 138 -4.90 12.54 -7.22
N LYS A 139 -4.98 13.20 -6.06
CA LYS A 139 -3.88 13.32 -5.11
C LYS A 139 -3.52 11.97 -4.51
N VAL A 140 -4.48 11.24 -3.95
CA VAL A 140 -4.24 9.90 -3.38
C VAL A 140 -3.69 8.95 -4.46
N ARG A 141 -4.28 8.97 -5.66
CA ARG A 141 -3.76 8.17 -6.79
C ARG A 141 -2.31 8.54 -7.10
N GLY A 142 -1.99 9.81 -7.26
CA GLY A 142 -0.63 10.27 -7.61
C GLY A 142 0.41 9.92 -6.55
N ASP A 143 0.13 10.27 -5.29
CA ASP A 143 1.06 10.05 -4.18
C ASP A 143 1.37 8.56 -3.96
N MET A 144 0.36 7.70 -4.13
CA MET A 144 0.52 6.26 -3.97
C MET A 144 1.49 5.62 -4.97
N VAL A 145 1.63 6.17 -6.19
CA VAL A 145 2.65 5.67 -7.14
C VAL A 145 4.03 5.75 -6.51
N VAL A 146 4.34 6.89 -5.88
CA VAL A 146 5.64 7.11 -5.26
C VAL A 146 5.72 6.35 -3.93
N ALA A 147 4.71 6.48 -3.08
CA ALA A 147 4.74 5.92 -1.72
C ALA A 147 4.76 4.39 -1.69
N LEU A 148 4.10 3.70 -2.63
CA LEU A 148 4.10 2.24 -2.70
C LEU A 148 5.33 1.70 -3.42
N TYR A 149 5.63 2.20 -4.63
CA TYR A 149 6.67 1.60 -5.47
C TYR A 149 8.08 2.06 -5.13
N ASN A 150 8.26 3.13 -4.32
CA ASN A 150 9.58 3.53 -3.84
C ASN A 150 10.00 2.80 -2.54
N GLN A 151 9.39 1.65 -2.25
CA GLN A 151 9.77 0.77 -1.15
C GLN A 151 10.68 -0.34 -1.69
N PRO A 152 11.97 -0.43 -1.29
CA PRO A 152 12.88 -1.47 -1.77
C PRO A 152 12.37 -2.89 -1.56
N GLU A 153 11.59 -3.12 -0.50
CA GLU A 153 11.00 -4.42 -0.19
C GLU A 153 9.89 -4.83 -1.18
N VAL A 154 9.28 -3.88 -1.88
CA VAL A 154 8.27 -4.11 -2.92
C VAL A 154 8.95 -4.52 -4.24
N TRP A 155 10.14 -4.01 -4.53
CA TRP A 155 10.85 -4.27 -5.79
C TRP A 155 11.05 -5.76 -6.06
N ALA A 156 11.58 -6.48 -5.09
CA ALA A 156 11.81 -7.92 -5.21
C ALA A 156 10.51 -8.72 -5.41
N LYS A 157 9.37 -8.23 -4.88
CA LYS A 157 8.05 -8.86 -5.05
C LYS A 157 7.46 -8.62 -6.44
N LEU A 158 7.81 -7.50 -7.06
CA LEU A 158 7.36 -7.12 -8.39
C LEU A 158 8.35 -7.47 -9.51
N GLY A 159 9.48 -8.11 -9.18
CA GLY A 159 10.51 -8.46 -10.16
C GLY A 159 11.34 -7.27 -10.64
N TYR A 160 11.40 -6.18 -9.86
CA TYR A 160 12.24 -5.03 -10.17
C TYR A 160 13.66 -5.23 -9.61
N GLU A 161 14.66 -5.04 -10.47
CA GLU A 161 16.09 -5.31 -10.20
C GLU A 161 16.77 -4.26 -9.26
N GLY A 162 15.97 -3.36 -8.68
CA GLY A 162 16.42 -2.35 -7.74
C GLY A 162 16.97 -1.09 -8.40
N ALA A 163 17.66 -0.23 -7.66
CA ALA A 163 18.13 1.05 -8.19
C ALA A 163 19.10 0.85 -9.40
N SER A 164 18.99 1.76 -10.37
CA SER A 164 19.83 1.76 -11.59
C SER A 164 20.82 2.91 -11.60
N ALA A 165 20.41 4.10 -11.16
CA ALA A 165 21.21 5.32 -11.25
C ALA A 165 22.58 5.20 -10.56
N GLU A 166 22.61 4.63 -9.36
CA GLU A 166 23.84 4.43 -8.58
C GLU A 166 24.81 3.42 -9.19
N TYR A 167 24.34 2.62 -10.16
CA TYR A 167 25.09 1.52 -10.76
C TYR A 167 25.33 1.73 -12.26
N GLY A 168 25.14 2.94 -12.78
CA GLY A 168 25.36 3.26 -14.20
C GLY A 168 24.31 2.65 -15.14
N GLY A 169 23.11 2.36 -14.63
CA GLY A 169 22.01 1.78 -15.40
C GLY A 169 21.82 0.28 -15.18
N TYR A 170 21.14 -0.36 -16.13
CA TYR A 170 20.86 -1.80 -16.11
C TYR A 170 21.60 -2.62 -17.18
N ILE A 171 22.56 -2.01 -17.87
CA ILE A 171 23.41 -2.74 -18.81
C ILE A 171 24.08 -3.89 -18.03
N HIS A 172 23.79 -5.14 -18.41
CA HIS A 172 24.21 -6.36 -17.72
C HIS A 172 23.69 -6.56 -16.29
N ARG A 173 22.57 -5.93 -15.91
CA ARG A 173 21.94 -6.03 -14.59
C ARG A 173 20.43 -6.30 -14.67
N GLY A 174 20.05 -7.25 -15.52
CA GLY A 174 18.70 -7.81 -15.54
C GLY A 174 17.63 -7.04 -16.33
N PHE A 175 17.99 -5.96 -17.03
CA PHE A 175 17.06 -5.32 -17.99
C PHE A 175 16.67 -6.25 -19.13
N ASP A 176 17.61 -7.11 -19.56
CA ASP A 176 17.43 -8.09 -20.63
C ASP A 176 16.98 -9.48 -20.10
N ASP A 177 16.73 -9.64 -18.79
CA ASP A 177 16.26 -10.91 -18.19
C ASP A 177 14.73 -11.06 -18.42
N LEU A 178 14.30 -10.97 -19.69
CA LEU A 178 12.89 -10.94 -20.09
C LEU A 178 12.40 -12.34 -20.46
N ASP A 179 11.79 -13.05 -19.50
CA ASP A 179 11.22 -14.40 -19.70
C ASP A 179 10.08 -14.47 -20.76
N TRP A 180 9.58 -13.32 -21.21
CA TRP A 180 8.45 -13.20 -22.13
C TRP A 180 8.86 -12.93 -23.59
N ILE A 181 10.13 -12.62 -23.85
CA ILE A 181 10.66 -12.56 -25.22
C ILE A 181 11.31 -13.91 -25.49
N LYS A 182 10.60 -14.77 -26.23
CA LYS A 182 11.01 -16.17 -26.47
C LYS A 182 12.24 -16.31 -27.38
N ASP A 183 12.59 -15.24 -28.11
CA ASP A 183 13.59 -15.24 -29.17
C ASP A 183 14.68 -14.17 -28.98
N ALA A 184 14.97 -13.75 -27.74
CA ALA A 184 16.04 -12.79 -27.44
C ALA A 184 17.43 -13.44 -27.49
#